data_AF-A0A0A9X477-F1
#
_entry.id   AF-A0A0A9X477-F1
#
_cell.length_a   1.000
_cell.length_b   1.000
_cell.length_c   1.000
_cell.angle_alpha   90.00
_cell.angle_beta   90.00
_cell.angle_gamma   90.00
#
_symmetry.space_group_name_H-M   'P 1'
#
loop_
_entity.id
_entity.type
_entity.pdbx_description
1 polymer ?
#
loop_
_entity_poly.entity_id
_entity_poly.type
_entity_poly.pdbx_seq_one_letter_code
_entity_poly.pdbx_strand_id
1 'polypeptide(L)'
;MEEELKCPVCKELYSNPVLMPCYHSLCLNCALSLQTPAATGQESLAEEVDKLSILSETDSGVVCTSRPNSYVGTPNLQGILFPPLSCSALSLACPVCTKTVYFDENGAHNLPKYRAMQNIVDKYGESRELAPKCELCTREPARTATVLC
;
A
#
# COMPACT_ATOMS: atom_id res chain seq x y z
N MET A 1 12.45 -22.61 1.64
CA MET A 1 13.30 -21.44 1.97
C MET A 1 13.18 -20.32 0.94
N GLU A 2 13.05 -20.60 -0.37
CA GLU A 2 12.89 -19.52 -1.38
C GLU A 2 11.52 -18.83 -1.35
N GLU A 3 10.46 -19.55 -0.98
CA GLU A 3 9.10 -19.03 -0.95
C GLU A 3 8.89 -17.97 0.15
N GLU A 4 9.71 -18.02 1.20
CA GLU A 4 9.66 -17.08 2.32
C GLU A 4 10.25 -15.70 1.98
N LEU A 5 11.04 -15.63 0.90
CA LEU A 5 11.67 -14.38 0.41
C LEU A 5 10.88 -13.75 -0.75
N LYS A 6 9.74 -14.33 -1.11
CA LYS A 6 8.89 -13.85 -2.20
C LYS A 6 7.76 -12.99 -1.66
N CYS A 7 7.47 -11.91 -2.36
CA CYS A 7 6.32 -11.07 -2.06
C CYS A 7 5.01 -11.82 -2.34
N PRO A 8 4.03 -11.80 -1.43
CA PRO A 8 2.75 -12.50 -1.63
C PRO A 8 1.94 -11.94 -2.82
N VAL A 9 2.23 -10.71 -3.26
CA VAL A 9 1.54 -10.00 -4.34
C VAL A 9 2.16 -10.29 -5.70
N CYS A 10 3.42 -9.88 -5.93
CA CYS A 10 4.08 -10.06 -7.23
C CYS A 10 4.75 -11.41 -7.42
N LYS A 11 4.85 -12.25 -6.37
CA LYS A 11 5.52 -13.57 -6.37
C LYS A 11 7.02 -13.55 -6.69
N GLU A 12 7.60 -12.37 -6.86
CA GLU A 12 9.04 -12.15 -7.02
C GLU A 12 9.75 -11.96 -5.68
N LEU A 13 11.09 -12.04 -5.68
CA LEU A 13 11.90 -11.68 -4.51
C LEU A 13 11.59 -10.26 -4.03
N TYR A 14 11.56 -10.05 -2.72
CA TYR A 14 11.24 -8.74 -2.15
C TYR A 14 12.18 -7.65 -2.68
N SER A 15 11.60 -6.63 -3.32
CA SER A 15 12.29 -5.42 -3.75
C SER A 15 11.80 -4.23 -2.93
N ASN A 16 12.71 -3.59 -2.20
CA ASN A 16 12.40 -2.54 -1.23
C ASN A 16 11.25 -2.95 -0.29
N PRO A 17 11.42 -4.00 0.52
CA PRO A 17 10.37 -4.49 1.40
C PRO A 17 10.01 -3.45 2.47
N VAL A 18 8.71 -3.30 2.70
CA VAL A 18 8.11 -2.46 3.75
C VAL A 18 7.32 -3.34 4.72
N LEU A 19 7.27 -2.92 5.99
CA LEU A 19 6.53 -3.59 7.06
C LEU A 19 5.19 -2.92 7.30
N MET A 20 4.12 -3.69 7.16
CA MET A 20 2.79 -3.28 7.60
C MET A 20 2.70 -3.30 9.14
N PRO A 21 1.80 -2.50 9.76
CA PRO A 21 1.47 -2.57 11.19
C PRO A 21 1.03 -3.95 11.70
N CYS A 22 0.65 -4.86 10.81
CA CYS A 22 0.34 -6.26 11.11
C CYS A 22 1.56 -7.20 11.02
N TYR A 23 2.78 -6.66 10.94
CA TYR A 23 4.04 -7.39 10.82
C TYR A 23 4.23 -8.24 9.55
N HIS A 24 3.38 -8.05 8.54
CA HIS A 24 3.58 -8.66 7.22
C HIS A 24 4.37 -7.75 6.29
N SER A 25 5.20 -8.35 5.45
CA SER A 25 6.06 -7.66 4.49
C SER A 25 5.48 -7.66 3.08
N LEU A 26 5.58 -6.51 2.40
CA LEU A 26 5.26 -6.32 0.99
C LEU A 26 6.39 -5.55 0.31
N CYS A 27 6.52 -5.64 -1.01
CA CYS A 27 7.32 -4.67 -1.76
C CYS A 27 6.67 -3.29 -1.69
N LEU A 28 7.47 -2.22 -1.61
CA LEU A 28 6.95 -0.84 -1.64
C LEU A 28 6.01 -0.61 -2.83
N ASN A 29 6.41 -1.04 -4.04
CA ASN A 29 5.59 -0.90 -5.24
C ASN A 29 4.26 -1.67 -5.14
N CYS A 30 4.27 -2.87 -4.54
CA CYS A 30 3.05 -3.64 -4.34
C CYS A 30 2.10 -2.95 -3.34
N ALA A 31 2.65 -2.36 -2.29
CA ALA A 31 1.85 -1.61 -1.33
C ALA A 31 1.23 -0.36 -1.97
N LEU A 32 1.97 0.33 -2.85
CA LEU A 32 1.48 1.50 -3.60
C LEU A 32 0.41 1.13 -4.65
N SER A 33 0.52 -0.03 -5.30
CA SER A 33 -0.51 -0.47 -6.26
C SER A 33 -1.81 -0.93 -5.57
N LEU A 34 -1.72 -1.42 -4.33
CA LEU A 34 -2.86 -1.92 -3.56
C LEU A 34 -3.52 -0.86 -2.67
N GLN A 35 -2.88 0.30 -2.47
CA GLN A 35 -3.49 1.36 -1.68
C GLN A 35 -4.65 1.99 -2.45
N THR A 36 -5.70 2.37 -1.74
CA THR A 36 -6.89 3.02 -2.29
C THR A 36 -7.15 4.33 -1.55
N PRO A 37 -7.64 5.38 -2.22
CA PRO A 37 -8.13 6.56 -1.51
C PRO A 37 -9.28 6.13 -0.60
N ALA A 38 -9.20 6.49 0.69
CA ALA A 38 -10.26 6.33 1.67
C ALA A 38 -11.34 7.39 1.42
N ALA A 39 -11.97 7.33 0.25
CA ALA A 39 -13.17 8.09 -0.03
C ALA A 39 -14.27 7.57 0.90
N THR A 40 -14.76 8.43 1.79
CA THR A 40 -15.98 8.20 2.56
C THR A 40 -17.11 7.93 1.56
N GLY A 41 -17.48 6.65 1.41
CA GLY A 41 -18.63 6.19 0.63
C GLY A 41 -18.54 6.42 -0.88
N GLN A 42 -18.01 5.44 -1.61
CA GLN A 42 -18.76 4.68 -2.62
C GLN A 42 -17.95 3.41 -2.92
N GLU A 43 -18.61 2.26 -2.78
CA GLU A 43 -18.08 0.93 -3.06
C GLU A 43 -17.49 0.87 -4.48
N SER A 44 -16.20 0.58 -4.57
CA SER A 44 -15.59 0.10 -5.80
C SER A 44 -15.80 -1.42 -5.90
N LEU A 45 -17.00 -1.82 -6.33
CA LEU A 45 -17.16 -3.12 -7.00
C LEU A 45 -16.67 -2.90 -8.44
N ALA A 46 -15.47 -3.37 -8.72
CA ALA A 46 -15.11 -3.70 -10.09
C ALA A 46 -15.92 -4.94 -10.48
N GLU A 47 -16.38 -4.97 -11.74
CA GLU A 47 -17.37 -5.89 -12.33
C GLU A 47 -18.78 -5.39 -11.97
N GLU A 48 -19.62 -4.92 -12.89
CA GLU A 48 -20.01 -5.46 -14.18
C GLU A 48 -20.87 -4.43 -14.96
N VAL A 49 -20.86 -4.57 -16.28
CA VAL A 49 -21.59 -3.76 -17.26
C VAL A 49 -23.11 -3.89 -17.13
N ASP A 50 -23.80 -2.79 -17.46
CA ASP A 50 -25.22 -2.69 -17.85
C ASP A 50 -26.30 -2.75 -16.76
N LYS A 51 -26.68 -1.58 -16.23
CA LYS A 51 -28.11 -1.22 -16.09
C LYS A 51 -28.32 0.28 -15.86
N LEU A 52 -28.78 0.98 -16.90
CA LEU A 52 -29.54 2.22 -16.72
C LEU A 52 -30.76 1.92 -15.83
N SER A 53 -30.87 2.61 -14.70
CA SER A 53 -32.10 2.89 -13.92
C SER A 53 -31.68 3.41 -12.54
N ILE A 54 -32.23 4.42 -11.87
CA ILE A 54 -33.38 5.30 -12.02
C ILE A 54 -33.08 6.44 -11.02
N LEU A 55 -33.38 7.69 -11.38
CA LEU A 55 -33.40 8.81 -10.44
C LEU A 55 -34.27 8.46 -9.23
N SER A 56 -33.69 8.41 -8.04
CA SER A 56 -34.45 8.36 -6.79
C SER A 56 -34.27 9.68 -6.07
N GLU A 57 -35.11 10.62 -6.45
CA GLU A 57 -35.55 11.73 -5.62
C GLU A 57 -36.30 11.16 -4.40
N THR A 58 -35.64 10.90 -3.28
CA THR A 58 -36.30 10.92 -1.96
C THR A 58 -35.28 11.04 -0.83
N ASP A 59 -35.25 12.24 -0.28
CA ASP A 59 -35.13 12.58 1.14
C ASP A 59 -35.11 11.38 2.11
N SER A 60 -33.91 10.95 2.47
CA SER A 60 -33.66 10.21 3.70
C SER A 60 -32.29 10.58 4.22
N GLY A 61 -32.24 11.76 4.82
CA GLY A 61 -31.11 12.22 5.60
C GLY A 61 -30.91 11.34 6.84
N VAL A 62 -30.13 10.28 6.68
CA VAL A 62 -29.49 9.59 7.81
C VAL A 62 -28.02 9.51 7.47
N VAL A 63 -27.26 10.48 7.97
CA VAL A 63 -25.80 10.42 7.90
C VAL A 63 -25.39 9.36 8.91
N CYS A 64 -25.07 8.16 8.43
CA CYS A 64 -24.37 7.14 9.21
C CYS A 64 -22.96 7.66 9.52
N THR A 65 -22.84 8.58 10.48
CA THR A 65 -21.54 8.90 11.05
C THR A 65 -21.18 7.78 12.00
N SER A 66 -20.45 6.78 11.53
CA SER A 66 -19.66 5.88 12.39
C SER A 66 -18.58 6.73 13.05
N ARG A 67 -18.96 7.58 14.01
CA ARG A 67 -18.05 8.40 14.80
C ARG A 67 -17.30 7.49 15.78
N PRO A 68 -15.97 7.40 15.74
CA PRO A 68 -15.23 7.05 16.93
C PRO A 68 -15.31 8.22 17.93
N ASN A 69 -15.44 7.85 19.19
CA ASN A 69 -15.68 8.71 20.36
C ASN A 69 -14.61 9.81 20.54
N SER A 70 -14.97 11.08 20.37
CA SER A 70 -14.29 12.21 21.04
C SER A 70 -15.12 13.49 20.97
N TYR A 71 -16.18 13.54 21.77
CA TYR A 71 -17.04 14.71 21.96
C TYR A 71 -16.54 15.55 23.15
N VAL A 72 -16.07 16.77 22.92
CA VAL A 72 -16.31 17.95 23.79
C VAL A 72 -16.24 19.24 22.93
N GLY A 73 -17.34 20.02 22.89
CA GLY A 73 -17.31 21.47 22.65
C GLY A 73 -17.86 22.02 21.32
N THR A 74 -19.16 22.33 21.26
CA THR A 74 -19.83 23.26 20.31
C THR A 74 -19.53 24.74 20.66
N PRO A 75 -19.93 25.82 19.92
CA PRO A 75 -20.60 25.95 18.61
C PRO A 75 -19.98 27.02 17.64
N ASN A 76 -20.01 26.82 16.31
CA ASN A 76 -20.10 27.95 15.36
C ASN A 76 -20.76 27.52 14.04
N LEU A 77 -21.69 28.34 13.57
CA LEU A 77 -22.92 27.98 12.86
C LEU A 77 -22.87 28.14 11.32
N GLN A 78 -21.73 28.47 10.70
CA GLN A 78 -21.71 28.72 9.24
C GLN A 78 -20.45 28.26 8.48
N GLY A 79 -19.63 27.38 9.07
CA GLY A 79 -18.41 26.85 8.42
C GLY A 79 -18.28 25.32 8.42
N ILE A 80 -19.31 24.56 8.79
CA ILE A 80 -19.20 23.12 9.13
C ILE A 80 -19.88 22.18 8.10
N LEU A 81 -20.62 22.70 7.12
CA LEU A 81 -21.38 21.84 6.19
C LEU A 81 -20.55 21.26 5.03
N PHE A 82 -19.30 21.68 4.87
CA PHE A 82 -18.33 20.95 4.07
C PHE A 82 -16.97 21.06 4.79
N PRO A 83 -16.44 19.97 5.36
CA PRO A 83 -14.98 19.86 5.48
C PRO A 83 -14.40 20.09 4.08
N PRO A 84 -13.24 20.76 3.91
CA PRO A 84 -12.59 20.76 2.61
C PRO A 84 -12.47 19.30 2.17
N LEU A 85 -12.95 19.04 0.96
CA LEU A 85 -13.06 17.74 0.28
C LEU A 85 -11.69 17.10 -0.02
N SER A 86 -10.73 17.24 0.88
CA SER A 86 -9.36 16.77 0.75
C SER A 86 -8.97 16.03 2.02
N CYS A 87 -9.80 15.06 2.44
CA CYS A 87 -9.25 13.97 3.24
C CYS A 87 -8.57 13.03 2.25
N SER A 88 -7.32 13.34 1.88
CA SER A 88 -6.44 12.46 1.09
C SER A 88 -6.01 11.23 1.92
N ALA A 89 -6.89 10.74 2.79
CA ALA A 89 -6.64 9.55 3.56
C ALA A 89 -6.51 8.39 2.57
N LEU A 90 -5.47 7.60 2.71
CA LEU A 90 -5.23 6.40 1.91
C LEU A 90 -5.48 5.19 2.80
N SER A 91 -5.93 4.08 2.23
CA SER A 91 -6.11 2.83 2.95
C SER A 91 -5.46 1.68 2.21
N LEU A 92 -4.91 0.72 2.95
CA LEU A 92 -4.29 -0.48 2.40
C LEU A 92 -4.70 -1.69 3.24
N ALA A 93 -5.24 -2.70 2.56
CA ALA A 93 -5.50 -4.00 3.17
C ALA A 93 -4.28 -4.91 3.03
N CYS A 94 -3.90 -5.56 4.12
CA CYS A 94 -2.85 -6.57 4.07
C CYS A 94 -3.34 -7.82 3.30
N PRO A 95 -2.65 -8.29 2.25
CA PRO A 95 -3.07 -9.45 1.47
C PRO A 95 -2.91 -10.78 2.23
N VAL A 96 -2.25 -10.78 3.39
CA VAL A 96 -2.00 -12.00 4.18
C VAL A 96 -3.03 -12.16 5.30
N CYS A 97 -3.38 -11.07 6.00
CA CYS A 97 -4.25 -11.12 7.18
C CYS A 97 -5.48 -10.22 7.09
N THR A 98 -5.72 -9.62 5.91
CA THR A 98 -6.86 -8.74 5.58
C THR A 98 -7.07 -7.54 6.51
N LYS A 99 -6.09 -7.21 7.37
CA LYS A 99 -6.12 -6.01 8.21
C LYS A 99 -5.92 -4.76 7.35
N THR A 100 -6.88 -3.84 7.43
CA THR A 100 -6.81 -2.53 6.78
C THR A 100 -6.10 -1.52 7.66
N VAL A 101 -5.20 -0.75 7.07
CA VAL A 101 -4.46 0.34 7.70
C VAL A 101 -4.76 1.62 6.94
N TYR A 102 -4.95 2.71 7.68
CA TYR A 102 -5.19 4.04 7.13
C TYR A 102 -3.92 4.89 7.24
N PHE A 103 -3.66 5.67 6.21
CA PHE A 103 -2.52 6.56 6.07
C PHE A 103 -2.97 7.98 5.73
N ASP A 104 -2.04 8.90 5.92
CA ASP A 104 -2.07 10.27 5.45
C ASP A 104 -1.66 10.37 3.97
N GLU A 105 -1.40 11.59 3.49
CA GLU A 105 -1.22 11.91 2.07
C GLU A 105 -0.05 11.17 1.39
N ASN A 106 0.93 10.70 2.17
CA ASN A 106 2.08 9.95 1.67
C ASN A 106 1.84 8.43 1.59
N GLY A 107 0.72 7.92 2.13
CA GLY A 107 0.30 6.53 1.92
C GLY A 107 1.34 5.49 2.33
N ALA A 108 1.53 4.48 1.47
CA ALA A 108 2.47 3.39 1.70
C ALA A 108 3.95 3.81 1.73
N HIS A 109 4.32 5.03 1.30
CA HIS A 109 5.70 5.52 1.41
C HIS A 109 6.14 5.74 2.87
N ASN A 110 5.19 5.95 3.78
CA ASN A 110 5.46 6.14 5.21
C ASN A 110 5.69 4.83 5.97
N LEU A 111 5.58 3.68 5.30
CA LEU A 111 5.80 2.39 5.94
C LEU A 111 7.28 2.16 6.28
N PRO A 112 7.58 1.60 7.48
CA PRO A 112 8.95 1.25 7.85
C PRO A 112 9.60 0.30 6.84
N LYS A 113 10.79 0.68 6.36
CA LYS A 113 11.58 -0.18 5.46
C LYS A 113 12.15 -1.38 6.22
N TYR A 114 11.93 -2.58 5.70
CA TYR A 114 12.41 -3.82 6.31
C TYR A 114 13.83 -4.16 5.86
N ARG A 115 14.81 -3.38 6.32
CA ARG A 115 16.23 -3.51 5.93
C ARG A 115 16.81 -4.92 6.12
N ALA A 116 16.43 -5.61 7.20
CA ALA A 116 16.89 -6.97 7.44
C ALA A 116 16.41 -7.95 6.34
N MET A 117 15.13 -7.85 5.93
CA MET A 117 14.60 -8.65 4.82
C MET A 117 15.34 -8.35 3.51
N GLN A 118 15.58 -7.07 3.22
CA GLN A 118 16.37 -6.66 2.04
C GLN A 118 17.76 -7.31 2.06
N ASN A 119 18.48 -7.23 3.18
CA ASN A 119 19.83 -7.84 3.31
C ASN A 119 19.80 -9.37 3.12
N ILE A 120 18.74 -10.04 3.60
CA ILE A 120 18.59 -11.49 3.43
C ILE A 120 18.36 -11.82 1.95
N VAL A 121 17.50 -11.06 1.26
CA VAL A 121 17.23 -11.23 -0.18
C VAL A 121 18.48 -10.95 -1.01
N ASP A 122 19.22 -9.89 -0.70
CA ASP A 122 20.46 -9.53 -1.37
C ASP A 122 21.49 -10.65 -1.23
N LYS A 123 21.73 -11.12 0.01
CA LYS A 123 22.63 -12.24 0.29
C LYS A 123 22.18 -13.53 -0.39
N TYR A 124 20.87 -13.78 -0.45
CA TYR A 124 20.31 -14.94 -1.13
C TYR A 124 20.56 -14.88 -2.65
N GLY A 125 20.40 -13.70 -3.27
CA GLY A 125 20.71 -13.47 -4.68
C GLY A 125 22.20 -13.66 -5.00
N GLU A 126 23.09 -13.15 -4.15
CA GLU A 126 24.53 -13.34 -4.25
C GLU A 126 24.93 -14.83 -4.13
N SER A 127 24.37 -15.53 -3.13
CA SER A 127 24.69 -16.93 -2.86
C SER A 127 24.23 -17.90 -3.97
N ARG A 128 23.34 -17.45 -4.86
CA ARG A 128 22.84 -18.23 -6.00
C ARG A 128 23.38 -17.75 -7.36
N GLU A 129 24.36 -16.84 -7.37
CA GLU A 129 24.85 -16.16 -8.60
C GLU A 129 23.72 -15.51 -9.43
N LEU A 130 22.58 -15.19 -8.82
CA LEU A 130 21.48 -14.48 -9.48
C LEU A 130 21.77 -12.98 -9.62
N ALA A 131 22.80 -12.49 -8.93
CA ALA A 131 23.27 -11.12 -9.07
C ALA A 131 24.05 -10.98 -10.39
N PRO A 132 23.69 -10.02 -11.26
CA PRO A 132 24.37 -9.85 -12.54
C PRO A 132 25.86 -9.59 -12.33
N LYS A 133 26.69 -10.27 -13.11
CA LYS A 133 28.14 -10.06 -13.11
C LYS A 133 28.44 -8.74 -13.83
N CYS A 134 29.48 -8.05 -13.40
CA CYS A 134 29.96 -6.82 -14.00
C CYS A 134 30.53 -7.12 -15.39
N GLU A 135 29.72 -6.88 -16.44
CA GLU A 135 30.12 -7.02 -17.85
C GLU A 135 31.23 -6.04 -18.26
N LEU A 136 31.46 -4.97 -17.50
CA LEU A 136 32.55 -4.01 -17.73
C LEU A 136 33.87 -4.42 -17.03
N CYS A 137 33.84 -5.43 -16.16
CA CYS A 137 35.01 -5.84 -15.40
C CYS A 137 35.81 -6.89 -16.19
N THR A 138 36.97 -6.51 -16.71
CA THR A 138 37.87 -7.38 -17.50
C THR A 138 38.70 -8.37 -16.66
N ARG A 139 38.48 -8.46 -15.35
CA ARG A 139 39.22 -9.34 -14.43
C ARG A 139 38.37 -10.54 -14.03
N GLU A 140 38.88 -11.75 -14.22
CA GLU A 140 38.27 -12.99 -13.72
C GLU A 140 38.62 -13.21 -12.24
N PRO A 141 37.66 -13.63 -11.38
CA PRO A 141 36.22 -13.67 -11.62
C PRO A 141 35.60 -12.27 -11.62
N ALA A 142 34.67 -12.02 -12.55
CA ALA A 142 33.96 -10.75 -12.66
C ALA A 142 33.20 -10.44 -11.36
N ARG A 143 33.40 -9.23 -10.84
CA ARG A 143 32.73 -8.76 -9.61
C ARG A 143 31.23 -8.63 -9.85
N THR A 144 30.43 -8.74 -8.79
CA THR A 144 28.99 -8.43 -8.86
C THR A 144 28.78 -6.99 -9.33
N ALA A 145 27.85 -6.77 -10.26
CA ALA A 145 27.53 -5.44 -10.75
C ALA A 145 26.87 -4.60 -9.64
N THR A 146 27.49 -3.48 -9.27
CA THR A 146 26.97 -2.56 -8.24
C THR A 146 26.23 -1.36 -8.83
N VAL A 147 26.30 -1.19 -10.14
CA VAL A 147 25.65 -0.11 -10.89
C VAL A 147 24.90 -0.77 -12.05
N LEU A 148 23.59 -0.52 -12.12
CA LEU A 148 22.73 -0.95 -13.22
C LEU A 148 22.23 0.31 -13.97
N CYS A 149 22.21 0.25 -15.30
CA CYS A 149 21.75 1.32 -16.20
C CYS A 149 20.23 1.24 -16.41
#